data_AF-A0A7C9NKK6-F1
#
_entry.id   AF-A0A7C9NKK6-F1
#
_cell.length_a   1.000
_cell.length_b   1.000
_cell.length_c   1.000
_cell.angle_alpha   90.00
_cell.angle_beta   90.00
_cell.angle_gamma   90.00
#
_symmetry.space_group_name_H-M   'P 1'
#
loop_
_entity.id
_entity.type
_entity.pdbx_description
1 polymer ?
#
loop_
_entity_poly.entity_id
_entity_poly.type
_entity_poly.pdbx_seq_one_letter_code
_entity_poly.pdbx_strand_id
1 'polypeptide(L)'
;MLGALAWAIITGDWHVFFLATLGERYDPADLTLVLLKLVAAGLRGWLIWTVLVRPPFEGPLWMRVLRVLLYVNAVLVVVALSVPIAGYAALLVTLPVVVMTPLVFRQVPLAVRVVVAVAGVASLVVAVVLDLPGAAVGWPIAVVLLQVFCGWSPLTRWLGLAALVHAGVMSMLPGQFTTFVDLSRWFLLLSAFAVVQALWLAHTAADLSRDHTTAPLAFRMGAVVLASVVAGTVVVAAMRPPVETLVVNELTSGEEDPPDFAAGCEPWTLLGQEYVATPPNEREKAYLCLAGQYDERSDAALLAEGRALCAADTLYGGTLEKLVYLCPEKAGAADPGLLLGRAVVDAIHAACRDPWPRVRSRGRFPTVPYLLEKPGEGYQVVTNRLRGEPPGWLDEEPIPVGQGVQGVCVTYKMLKQPPPLRANGWRSVVEVPLSSHGTVQLRGVQPNFMDEIGEDGQRMRIYTRDLAVEGLRAEQHLIVTFPGRSLKRVVHK
;
A
#
# COMPACT_ATOMS: atom_id res chain seq x y z
N MET A 1 16.04 -15.42 1.66
CA MET A 1 15.03 -16.17 0.87
C MET A 1 15.55 -16.85 -0.40
N LEU A 2 16.13 -16.15 -1.39
CA LEU A 2 16.58 -16.78 -2.67
C LEU A 2 17.61 -17.91 -2.49
N GLY A 3 18.54 -17.78 -1.54
CA GLY A 3 19.49 -18.84 -1.19
C GLY A 3 18.83 -20.08 -0.59
N ALA A 4 17.80 -19.92 0.25
CA ALA A 4 17.05 -21.02 0.82
C ALA A 4 16.14 -21.70 -0.21
N LEU A 5 15.63 -20.96 -1.20
CA LEU A 5 14.89 -21.49 -2.34
C LEU A 5 15.80 -22.34 -3.23
N ALA A 6 16.99 -21.82 -3.57
CA ALA A 6 17.98 -22.56 -4.35
C ALA A 6 18.44 -23.83 -3.60
N TRP A 7 18.67 -23.74 -2.29
CA TRP A 7 18.99 -24.88 -1.44
C TRP A 7 17.89 -25.94 -1.45
N ALA A 8 16.63 -25.55 -1.23
CA ALA A 8 15.49 -26.47 -1.26
C ALA A 8 15.29 -27.14 -2.63
N ILE A 9 15.54 -26.42 -3.72
CA ILE A 9 15.51 -26.97 -5.08
C ILE A 9 16.61 -28.01 -5.28
N ILE A 10 17.82 -27.77 -4.73
CA ILE A 10 18.99 -28.64 -4.91
C ILE A 10 18.92 -29.88 -3.99
N THR A 11 18.51 -29.72 -2.73
CA THR A 11 18.58 -30.79 -1.73
C THR A 11 17.25 -31.49 -1.47
N GLY A 12 16.13 -30.91 -1.90
CA GLY A 12 14.79 -31.38 -1.55
C GLY A 12 14.35 -31.00 -0.13
N ASP A 13 15.18 -30.25 0.61
CA ASP A 13 14.91 -29.86 2.00
C ASP A 13 14.08 -28.58 2.10
N TRP A 14 12.82 -28.68 1.68
CA TRP A 14 11.89 -27.56 1.64
C TRP A 14 11.60 -26.94 3.00
N HIS A 15 11.78 -27.68 4.09
CA HIS A 15 11.58 -27.20 5.46
C HIS A 15 12.49 -25.99 5.81
N VAL A 16 13.70 -25.92 5.26
CA VAL A 16 14.64 -24.81 5.47
C VAL A 16 14.17 -23.52 4.79
N PHE A 17 13.63 -23.63 3.57
CA PHE A 17 13.01 -22.49 2.88
C PHE A 17 11.79 -21.97 3.66
N PHE A 18 10.93 -22.87 4.13
CA PHE A 18 9.71 -22.50 4.83
C PHE A 18 9.98 -21.84 6.19
N LEU A 19 10.94 -22.34 6.96
CA LEU A 19 11.38 -21.70 8.21
C LEU A 19 11.96 -20.29 7.96
N ALA A 20 12.73 -20.11 6.88
CA ALA A 20 13.28 -18.81 6.51
C ALA A 20 12.20 -17.81 6.03
N THR A 21 11.08 -18.27 5.46
CA THR A 21 9.96 -17.39 5.07
C THR A 21 9.06 -16.96 6.24
N LEU A 22 9.04 -17.74 7.33
CA LEU A 22 8.24 -17.47 8.51
C LEU A 22 8.97 -16.55 9.51
N GLY A 23 10.30 -16.60 9.56
CA GLY A 23 11.12 -15.93 10.57
C GLY A 23 11.21 -14.40 10.50
N GLU A 24 10.83 -13.75 9.39
CA GLU A 24 11.08 -12.31 9.22
C GLU A 24 9.95 -11.37 9.67
N ARG A 25 8.75 -11.84 10.08
CA ARG A 25 7.59 -10.92 10.22
C ARG A 25 6.55 -11.15 11.33
N TYR A 26 6.70 -12.08 12.27
CA TYR A 26 5.59 -12.38 13.19
C TYR A 26 5.97 -12.46 14.66
N ASP A 27 5.29 -11.65 15.47
CA ASP A 27 5.22 -11.79 16.92
C ASP A 27 4.50 -13.11 17.27
N PRO A 28 5.03 -13.93 18.18
CA PRO A 28 4.65 -15.34 18.40
C PRO A 28 3.31 -15.56 19.13
N ALA A 29 2.38 -14.60 19.13
CA ALA A 29 1.21 -14.64 20.02
C ALA A 29 0.10 -15.63 19.61
N ASP A 30 0.03 -16.13 18.37
CA ASP A 30 -1.04 -17.03 17.92
C ASP A 30 -0.51 -18.33 17.25
N LEU A 31 -0.38 -19.38 18.05
CA LEU A 31 0.09 -20.72 17.65
C LEU A 31 -0.77 -21.33 16.52
N THR A 32 -2.08 -21.07 16.53
CA THR A 32 -3.03 -21.57 15.55
C THR A 32 -2.71 -21.04 14.16
N LEU A 33 -2.35 -19.76 14.07
CA LEU A 33 -2.01 -19.11 12.82
C LEU A 33 -0.65 -19.59 12.26
N VAL A 34 0.31 -19.85 13.14
CA VAL A 34 1.60 -20.47 12.79
C VAL A 34 1.40 -21.87 12.22
N LEU A 35 0.58 -22.71 12.87
CA LEU A 35 0.27 -24.06 12.40
C LEU A 35 -0.42 -24.04 11.03
N LEU A 36 -1.42 -23.19 10.84
CA LEU A 36 -2.15 -23.09 9.56
C LEU A 36 -1.23 -22.64 8.42
N LYS A 37 -0.28 -21.72 8.69
CA LYS A 37 0.73 -21.29 7.71
C LYS A 37 1.75 -22.40 7.40
N LEU A 38 2.17 -23.20 8.39
CA LEU A 38 3.03 -24.36 8.17
C LEU A 38 2.34 -25.43 7.29
N VAL A 39 1.04 -25.68 7.53
CA VAL A 39 0.24 -26.58 6.68
C VAL A 39 0.16 -26.03 5.24
N ALA A 40 -0.12 -24.74 5.08
CA ALA A 40 -0.16 -24.10 3.76
C ALA A 40 1.20 -24.19 3.05
N ALA A 41 2.30 -23.96 3.75
CA ALA A 41 3.66 -24.12 3.26
C ALA A 41 3.95 -25.57 2.82
N GLY A 42 3.65 -26.56 3.66
CA GLY A 42 3.82 -27.98 3.32
C GLY A 42 3.03 -28.39 2.08
N LEU A 43 1.78 -27.94 1.94
CA LEU A 43 0.96 -28.16 0.76
C LEU A 43 1.59 -27.56 -0.50
N ARG A 44 2.14 -26.35 -0.43
CA ARG A 44 2.85 -25.72 -1.56
C ARG A 44 4.08 -26.52 -1.99
N GLY A 45 4.89 -26.98 -1.04
CA GLY A 45 6.06 -27.81 -1.32
C GLY A 45 5.70 -29.14 -1.98
N TRP A 46 4.65 -29.81 -1.46
CA TRP A 46 4.14 -31.03 -2.05
C TRP A 46 3.61 -30.83 -3.49
N LEU A 47 2.94 -29.71 -3.75
CA LEU A 47 2.41 -29.37 -5.07
C LEU A 47 3.55 -29.12 -6.07
N ILE A 48 4.59 -28.39 -5.68
CA ILE A 48 5.78 -28.18 -6.50
C ILE A 48 6.47 -29.51 -6.80
N TRP A 49 6.63 -30.37 -5.79
CA TRP A 49 7.22 -31.69 -5.94
C TRP A 49 6.44 -32.57 -6.93
N THR A 50 5.12 -32.65 -6.78
CA THR A 50 4.26 -33.46 -7.66
C THR A 50 4.22 -32.94 -9.10
N VAL A 51 4.50 -31.66 -9.32
CA VAL A 51 4.68 -31.04 -10.64
C VAL A 51 6.04 -31.42 -11.25
N LEU A 52 7.11 -31.40 -10.46
CA LEU A 52 8.47 -31.70 -10.91
C LEU A 52 8.73 -33.19 -11.19
N VAL A 53 8.04 -34.09 -10.48
CA VAL A 53 8.31 -35.55 -10.53
C VAL A 53 7.52 -36.28 -11.64
N ARG A 54 6.68 -35.58 -12.42
CA ARG A 54 5.83 -36.26 -13.42
C ARG A 54 6.58 -36.74 -14.67
N PRO A 55 6.17 -37.91 -15.24
CA PRO A 55 6.84 -38.59 -16.35
C PRO A 55 6.88 -37.75 -17.64
N PRO A 56 7.74 -38.13 -18.62
CA PRO A 56 8.05 -37.31 -19.78
C PRO A 56 6.83 -36.93 -20.62
N PHE A 57 6.92 -35.74 -21.20
CA PHE A 57 5.85 -35.09 -21.96
C PHE A 57 5.57 -35.83 -23.28
N GLU A 58 4.57 -36.69 -23.32
CA GLU A 58 4.07 -37.28 -24.56
C GLU A 58 3.13 -36.31 -25.30
N GLY A 59 3.26 -36.23 -26.64
CA GLY A 59 2.41 -35.43 -27.52
C GLY A 59 3.15 -34.51 -28.51
N PRO A 60 2.41 -33.85 -29.43
CA PRO A 60 2.98 -32.89 -30.37
C PRO A 60 3.64 -31.69 -29.66
N LEU A 61 4.64 -31.08 -30.30
CA LEU A 61 5.52 -30.07 -29.68
C LEU A 61 4.76 -28.92 -28.99
N TRP A 62 3.70 -28.41 -29.61
CA TRP A 62 2.91 -27.32 -29.05
C TRP A 62 2.13 -27.73 -27.77
N MET A 63 1.68 -28.99 -27.65
CA MET A 63 1.05 -29.48 -26.40
C MET A 63 2.08 -29.64 -25.28
N ARG A 64 3.31 -30.06 -25.63
CA ARG A 64 4.42 -30.15 -24.67
C ARG A 64 4.74 -28.77 -24.10
N VAL A 65 4.84 -27.76 -24.96
CA VAL A 65 5.05 -26.36 -24.56
C VAL A 65 3.93 -25.86 -23.66
N LEU A 66 2.66 -26.08 -24.02
CA LEU A 66 1.53 -25.68 -23.18
C LEU A 66 1.55 -26.39 -21.81
N ARG A 67 1.87 -27.68 -21.77
CA ARG A 67 1.97 -28.43 -20.51
C ARG A 67 3.06 -27.87 -19.60
N VAL A 68 4.23 -27.52 -20.16
CA VAL A 68 5.31 -26.86 -19.43
C VAL A 68 4.86 -25.49 -18.91
N LEU A 69 4.22 -24.67 -19.75
CA LEU A 69 3.74 -23.35 -19.35
C LEU A 69 2.70 -23.43 -18.22
N LEU A 70 1.78 -24.40 -18.26
CA LEU A 70 0.81 -24.62 -17.19
C LEU A 70 1.48 -25.00 -15.86
N TYR A 71 2.50 -25.86 -15.89
CA TYR A 71 3.27 -26.23 -14.69
C TYR A 71 4.10 -25.08 -14.13
N VAL A 72 4.79 -24.34 -15.00
CA VAL A 72 5.53 -23.14 -14.59
C VAL A 72 4.59 -22.11 -13.98
N ASN A 73 3.40 -21.91 -14.57
CA ASN A 73 2.41 -21.00 -14.03
C ASN A 73 1.90 -21.44 -12.65
N ALA A 74 1.63 -22.74 -12.46
CA ALA A 74 1.21 -23.28 -11.16
C ALA A 74 2.24 -22.99 -10.05
N VAL A 75 3.53 -23.17 -10.36
CA VAL A 75 4.62 -22.85 -9.41
C VAL A 75 4.70 -21.34 -9.15
N LEU A 76 4.63 -20.52 -10.19
CA LEU A 76 4.73 -19.06 -10.04
C LEU A 76 3.58 -18.47 -9.25
N VAL A 77 2.34 -18.95 -9.44
CA VAL A 77 1.16 -18.53 -8.65
C VAL A 77 1.35 -18.82 -7.16
N VAL A 78 1.91 -19.98 -6.82
CA VAL A 78 2.20 -20.36 -5.44
C VAL A 78 3.30 -19.49 -4.81
N VAL A 79 4.34 -19.15 -5.59
CA VAL A 79 5.49 -18.37 -5.13
C VAL A 79 5.19 -16.87 -5.08
N ALA A 80 4.28 -16.37 -5.93
CA ALA A 80 3.92 -14.95 -6.03
C ALA A 80 3.47 -14.34 -4.69
N LEU A 81 2.88 -15.14 -3.80
CA LEU A 81 2.47 -14.68 -2.47
C LEU A 81 3.63 -14.38 -1.52
N SER A 82 4.81 -14.95 -1.79
CA SER A 82 6.00 -14.79 -0.96
C SER A 82 7.06 -13.91 -1.62
N VAL A 83 6.99 -13.74 -2.96
CA VAL A 83 7.97 -12.96 -3.73
C VAL A 83 7.22 -12.09 -4.75
N PRO A 84 7.19 -10.76 -4.58
CA PRO A 84 6.45 -9.85 -5.47
C PRO A 84 6.85 -9.98 -6.95
N ILE A 85 8.14 -10.18 -7.21
CA ILE A 85 8.69 -10.36 -8.58
C ILE A 85 8.09 -11.61 -9.25
N ALA A 86 7.78 -12.66 -8.49
CA ALA A 86 7.16 -13.87 -9.03
C ALA A 86 5.70 -13.62 -9.49
N GLY A 87 5.02 -12.60 -8.95
CA GLY A 87 3.70 -12.17 -9.43
C GLY A 87 3.74 -11.65 -10.86
N TYR A 88 4.71 -10.79 -11.19
CA TYR A 88 4.92 -10.30 -12.55
C TYR A 88 5.32 -11.42 -13.52
N ALA A 89 6.18 -12.32 -13.08
CA ALA A 89 6.55 -13.50 -13.87
C ALA A 89 5.35 -14.42 -14.12
N ALA A 90 4.50 -14.65 -13.11
CA ALA A 90 3.26 -15.43 -13.26
C ALA A 90 2.35 -14.80 -14.33
N LEU A 91 2.21 -13.48 -14.33
CA LEU A 91 1.40 -12.76 -15.31
C LEU A 91 1.94 -12.93 -16.74
N LEU A 92 3.25 -12.80 -16.93
CA LEU A 92 3.91 -13.00 -18.23
C LEU A 92 3.73 -14.43 -18.75
N VAL A 93 3.78 -15.44 -17.87
CA VAL A 93 3.56 -16.85 -18.24
C VAL A 93 2.08 -17.15 -18.46
N THR A 94 1.17 -16.43 -17.80
CA THR A 94 -0.28 -16.62 -17.95
C THR A 94 -0.78 -16.18 -19.33
N LEU A 95 -0.20 -15.14 -19.93
CA LEU A 95 -0.56 -14.67 -21.28
C LEU A 95 -0.51 -15.78 -22.35
N PRO A 96 0.62 -16.47 -22.58
CA PRO A 96 0.68 -17.54 -23.57
C PRO A 96 -0.19 -18.74 -23.19
N VAL A 97 -0.39 -19.02 -21.89
CA VAL A 97 -1.33 -20.06 -21.44
C VAL A 97 -2.76 -19.73 -21.87
N VAL A 98 -3.23 -18.51 -21.64
CA VAL A 98 -4.59 -18.06 -22.01
C VAL A 98 -4.79 -18.07 -23.52
N VAL A 99 -3.75 -17.77 -24.32
CA VAL A 99 -3.83 -17.82 -25.78
C VAL A 99 -3.82 -19.25 -26.31
N MET A 100 -2.95 -20.12 -25.78
CA MET A 100 -2.75 -21.46 -26.32
C MET A 100 -3.81 -22.46 -25.84
N THR A 101 -4.35 -22.30 -24.63
CA THR A 101 -5.30 -23.27 -24.07
C THR A 101 -6.57 -23.42 -24.93
N PRO A 102 -7.23 -22.34 -25.38
CA PRO A 102 -8.38 -22.43 -26.28
C PRO A 102 -8.09 -23.17 -27.59
N LEU A 103 -6.85 -23.08 -28.09
CA LEU A 103 -6.45 -23.68 -29.38
C LEU A 103 -6.38 -25.20 -29.33
N VAL A 104 -6.23 -25.80 -28.14
CA VAL A 104 -6.26 -27.25 -27.94
C VAL A 104 -7.61 -27.84 -28.36
N PHE A 105 -8.70 -27.07 -28.26
CA PHE A 105 -10.06 -27.57 -28.39
C PHE A 105 -10.55 -27.62 -29.83
N ARG A 106 -10.13 -28.65 -30.57
CA ARG A 106 -10.54 -28.85 -31.97
C ARG A 106 -12.06 -28.98 -32.18
N GLN A 107 -12.80 -29.38 -31.15
CA GLN A 107 -14.26 -29.58 -31.19
C GLN A 107 -15.07 -28.27 -31.15
N VAL A 108 -14.46 -27.15 -30.74
CA VAL A 108 -15.12 -25.85 -30.65
C VAL A 108 -14.88 -25.08 -31.95
N PRO A 109 -15.84 -24.30 -32.50
CA PRO A 109 -15.57 -23.46 -33.67
C PRO A 109 -14.38 -22.51 -33.44
N LEU A 110 -13.54 -22.32 -34.47
CA LEU A 110 -12.34 -21.47 -34.35
C LEU A 110 -12.68 -20.06 -33.87
N ALA A 111 -13.78 -19.48 -34.36
CA ALA A 111 -14.24 -18.15 -33.96
C ALA A 111 -14.44 -18.02 -32.45
N VAL A 112 -15.08 -19.01 -31.82
CA VAL A 112 -15.29 -19.02 -30.36
C VAL A 112 -13.95 -19.09 -29.64
N ARG A 113 -13.02 -19.96 -30.08
CA ARG A 113 -11.69 -20.09 -29.48
C ARG A 113 -10.90 -18.77 -29.52
N VAL A 114 -10.97 -18.06 -30.65
CA VAL A 114 -10.31 -16.76 -30.81
C VAL A 114 -10.93 -15.71 -29.90
N VAL A 115 -12.26 -15.62 -29.83
CA VAL A 115 -12.97 -14.70 -28.93
C VAL A 115 -12.58 -14.93 -27.47
N VAL A 116 -12.48 -16.20 -27.04
CA VAL A 116 -12.04 -16.54 -25.68
C VAL A 116 -10.61 -16.07 -25.42
N ALA A 117 -9.68 -16.36 -26.34
CA ALA A 117 -8.29 -15.95 -26.21
C ALA A 117 -8.16 -14.42 -26.12
N VAL A 118 -8.88 -13.69 -26.98
CA VAL A 118 -8.88 -12.22 -27.00
C VAL A 118 -9.46 -11.65 -25.71
N ALA A 119 -10.60 -12.16 -25.23
CA ALA A 119 -11.22 -11.72 -23.99
C ALA A 119 -10.31 -11.98 -22.77
N GLY A 120 -9.66 -13.15 -22.74
CA GLY A 120 -8.70 -13.49 -21.68
C GLY A 120 -7.45 -12.61 -21.68
N VAL A 121 -6.91 -12.27 -22.85
CA VAL A 121 -5.77 -11.33 -22.95
C VAL A 121 -6.20 -9.91 -22.58
N ALA A 122 -7.34 -9.44 -23.10
CA ALA A 122 -7.85 -8.10 -22.80
C ALA A 122 -8.07 -7.89 -21.30
N SER A 123 -8.65 -8.88 -20.61
CA SER A 123 -8.85 -8.83 -19.16
C SER A 123 -7.54 -8.78 -18.36
N LEU A 124 -6.51 -9.55 -18.76
CA LEU A 124 -5.18 -9.45 -18.15
C LEU A 124 -4.53 -8.08 -18.38
N VAL A 125 -4.64 -7.52 -19.59
CA VAL A 125 -4.10 -6.20 -19.93
C VAL A 125 -4.82 -5.10 -19.16
N VAL A 126 -6.15 -5.13 -19.12
CA VAL A 126 -6.97 -4.17 -18.36
C VAL A 126 -6.57 -4.20 -16.89
N ALA A 127 -6.34 -5.38 -16.32
CA ALA A 127 -5.99 -5.49 -14.92
C ALA A 127 -4.58 -4.93 -14.61
N VAL A 128 -3.61 -5.07 -15.52
CA VAL A 128 -2.30 -4.40 -15.42
C VAL A 128 -2.39 -2.88 -15.59
N VAL A 129 -3.20 -2.41 -16.55
CA VAL A 129 -3.31 -0.98 -16.86
C VAL A 129 -4.05 -0.21 -15.77
N LEU A 130 -5.07 -0.83 -15.16
CA LEU A 130 -5.90 -0.21 -14.12
C LEU A 130 -5.39 -0.48 -12.71
N ASP A 131 -4.21 -1.10 -12.55
CA ASP A 131 -3.64 -1.51 -11.26
C ASP A 131 -4.63 -2.32 -10.39
N LEU A 132 -5.56 -3.01 -11.05
CA LEU A 132 -6.47 -3.95 -10.42
C LEU A 132 -5.65 -5.21 -10.07
N PRO A 133 -5.99 -5.95 -9.00
CA PRO A 133 -5.32 -7.20 -8.68
C PRO A 133 -5.37 -8.17 -9.87
N GLY A 134 -4.26 -8.20 -10.62
CA GLY A 134 -4.20 -8.43 -12.07
C GLY A 134 -4.61 -9.82 -12.54
N ALA A 135 -4.58 -10.80 -11.65
CA ALA A 135 -4.81 -12.21 -11.96
C ALA A 135 -6.25 -12.67 -11.65
N ALA A 136 -7.03 -11.89 -10.90
CA ALA A 136 -8.30 -12.34 -10.33
C ALA A 136 -9.46 -12.38 -11.33
N VAL A 137 -9.40 -11.60 -12.42
CA VAL A 137 -10.58 -11.25 -13.23
C VAL A 137 -10.64 -11.98 -14.59
N GLY A 138 -9.52 -12.13 -15.29
CA GLY A 138 -9.52 -12.70 -16.65
C GLY A 138 -9.56 -14.24 -16.71
N TRP A 139 -9.02 -14.87 -15.67
CA TRP A 139 -8.86 -16.31 -15.55
C TRP A 139 -10.18 -17.10 -15.35
N PRO A 140 -11.17 -16.61 -14.57
CA PRO A 140 -12.50 -17.21 -14.45
C PRO A 140 -13.21 -17.50 -15.77
N ILE A 141 -13.15 -16.56 -16.71
CA ILE A 141 -13.83 -16.67 -18.01
C ILE A 141 -13.22 -17.80 -18.84
N ALA A 142 -11.89 -17.94 -18.80
CA ALA A 142 -11.18 -19.05 -19.43
C ALA A 142 -11.52 -20.40 -18.76
N VAL A 143 -11.54 -20.47 -17.43
CA VAL A 143 -11.90 -21.68 -16.66
C VAL A 143 -13.30 -22.18 -17.02
N VAL A 144 -14.28 -21.29 -17.05
CA VAL A 144 -15.68 -21.61 -17.35
C VAL A 144 -15.81 -22.16 -18.75
N LEU A 145 -15.21 -21.49 -19.73
CA LEU A 145 -15.32 -21.89 -21.13
C LEU A 145 -14.55 -23.21 -21.38
N LEU A 146 -13.49 -23.49 -20.62
CA LEU A 146 -12.82 -24.80 -20.61
C LEU A 146 -13.69 -25.92 -20.00
N GLN A 147 -14.46 -25.61 -18.95
CA GLN A 147 -15.23 -26.61 -18.20
C GLN A 147 -16.60 -26.94 -18.81
N VAL A 148 -17.24 -25.96 -19.45
CA VAL A 148 -18.57 -26.09 -20.05
C VAL A 148 -18.53 -26.91 -21.36
N PHE A 149 -17.42 -26.85 -22.09
CA PHE A 149 -17.35 -27.38 -23.46
C PHE A 149 -16.48 -28.64 -23.61
N CYS A 150 -15.82 -29.14 -22.55
CA CYS A 150 -14.84 -30.23 -22.68
C CYS A 150 -14.96 -31.32 -21.60
N GLY A 151 -14.68 -32.56 -22.00
CA GLY A 151 -14.82 -33.76 -21.21
C GLY A 151 -13.71 -34.05 -20.19
N TRP A 152 -13.20 -33.04 -19.49
CA TRP A 152 -12.13 -33.17 -18.50
C TRP A 152 -12.44 -34.17 -17.39
N SER A 153 -11.42 -34.63 -16.65
CA SER A 153 -11.68 -35.50 -15.48
C SER A 153 -12.59 -34.78 -14.47
N PRO A 154 -13.41 -35.53 -13.69
CA PRO A 154 -14.28 -34.94 -12.69
C PRO A 154 -13.53 -34.03 -11.71
N LEU A 155 -12.29 -34.39 -11.36
CA LEU A 155 -11.45 -33.63 -10.44
C LEU A 155 -11.06 -32.25 -11.02
N THR A 156 -10.64 -32.19 -12.27
CA THR A 156 -10.29 -30.92 -12.95
C THR A 156 -11.51 -29.98 -13.06
N ARG A 157 -12.71 -30.56 -13.18
CA ARG A 157 -13.97 -29.79 -13.18
C ARG A 157 -14.27 -29.21 -11.80
N TRP A 158 -14.20 -30.01 -10.74
CA TRP A 158 -14.44 -29.52 -9.38
C TRP A 158 -13.40 -28.49 -8.92
N LEU A 159 -12.12 -28.70 -9.25
CA LEU A 159 -11.06 -27.76 -8.89
C LEU A 159 -11.24 -26.39 -9.55
N GLY A 160 -11.64 -26.32 -10.82
CA GLY A 160 -11.89 -25.03 -11.44
C GLY A 160 -13.21 -24.38 -10.99
N LEU A 161 -14.23 -25.16 -10.59
CA LEU A 161 -15.42 -24.59 -9.93
C LEU A 161 -15.05 -23.96 -8.58
N ALA A 162 -14.21 -24.64 -7.78
CA ALA A 162 -13.70 -24.10 -6.54
C ALA A 162 -12.90 -22.81 -6.77
N ALA A 163 -12.05 -22.78 -7.82
CA ALA A 163 -11.32 -21.58 -8.21
C ALA A 163 -12.26 -20.42 -8.61
N LEU A 164 -13.38 -20.71 -9.29
CA LEU A 164 -14.39 -19.70 -9.67
C LEU A 164 -15.14 -19.13 -8.48
N VAL A 165 -15.64 -20.00 -7.58
CA VAL A 165 -16.32 -19.57 -6.35
C VAL A 165 -15.38 -18.68 -5.53
N HIS A 166 -14.12 -19.10 -5.39
CA HIS A 166 -13.13 -18.34 -4.65
C HIS A 166 -12.82 -16.99 -5.31
N ALA A 167 -12.70 -16.92 -6.64
CA ALA A 167 -12.54 -15.66 -7.36
C ALA A 167 -13.76 -14.73 -7.17
N GLY A 168 -14.97 -15.28 -7.21
CA GLY A 168 -16.21 -14.55 -6.92
C GLY A 168 -16.23 -13.97 -5.51
N VAL A 169 -15.92 -14.79 -4.50
CA VAL A 169 -15.79 -14.35 -3.10
C VAL A 169 -14.73 -13.25 -2.98
N MET A 170 -13.55 -13.43 -3.57
CA MET A 170 -12.49 -12.42 -3.54
C MET A 170 -12.88 -11.11 -4.23
N SER A 171 -13.71 -11.16 -5.28
CA SER A 171 -14.22 -9.96 -5.98
C SER A 171 -15.29 -9.20 -5.20
N MET A 172 -16.00 -9.89 -4.29
CA MET A 172 -17.00 -9.28 -3.41
C MET A 172 -16.41 -8.69 -2.13
N LEU A 173 -15.18 -9.06 -1.79
CA LEU A 173 -14.52 -8.52 -0.62
C LEU A 173 -14.21 -7.01 -0.86
N PRO A 174 -14.69 -6.12 0.03
CA PRO A 174 -14.40 -4.69 -0.05
C PRO A 174 -12.89 -4.43 -0.14
N GLY A 175 -12.47 -3.61 -1.12
CA GLY A 175 -11.10 -3.07 -1.15
C GLY A 175 -10.75 -2.20 0.06
N GLN A 176 -11.72 -1.97 0.96
CA GLN A 176 -11.62 -1.18 2.18
C GLN A 176 -10.95 -1.94 3.35
N PHE A 177 -10.73 -3.26 3.24
CA PHE A 177 -10.03 -4.04 4.30
C PHE A 177 -8.51 -3.81 4.37
N THR A 178 -7.98 -2.78 3.70
CA THR A 178 -6.55 -2.39 3.80
C THR A 178 -6.23 -1.59 5.07
N THR A 179 -7.22 -1.27 5.92
CA THR A 179 -6.99 -0.59 7.20
C THR A 179 -6.61 -1.58 8.31
N PHE A 180 -5.35 -1.99 8.26
CA PHE A 180 -4.37 -2.12 9.36
C PHE A 180 -4.53 -3.01 10.61
N VAL A 181 -5.61 -3.74 10.90
CA VAL A 181 -5.63 -4.51 12.18
C VAL A 181 -5.56 -6.03 12.04
N ASP A 182 -6.00 -6.66 10.94
CA ASP A 182 -5.92 -8.14 10.85
C ASP A 182 -5.71 -8.67 9.41
N LEU A 183 -4.59 -8.29 8.79
CA LEU A 183 -4.16 -8.79 7.46
C LEU A 183 -3.98 -10.32 7.42
N SER A 184 -3.93 -10.98 8.58
CA SER A 184 -3.61 -12.40 8.72
C SER A 184 -4.61 -13.33 8.03
N ARG A 185 -5.92 -13.06 8.17
CA ARG A 185 -7.02 -13.83 7.56
C ARG A 185 -7.11 -13.62 6.05
N TRP A 186 -6.83 -12.40 5.61
CA TRP A 186 -6.76 -12.04 4.19
C TRP A 186 -5.65 -12.82 3.46
N PHE A 187 -4.45 -12.86 4.05
CA PHE A 187 -3.33 -13.63 3.50
C PHE A 187 -3.63 -15.14 3.46
N LEU A 188 -4.43 -15.67 4.38
CA LEU A 188 -4.86 -17.07 4.35
C LEU A 188 -5.81 -17.36 3.19
N LEU A 189 -6.80 -16.49 2.93
CA LEU A 189 -7.72 -16.63 1.79
C LEU A 189 -7.00 -16.53 0.45
N LEU A 190 -6.07 -15.58 0.32
CA LEU A 190 -5.19 -15.47 -0.86
C LEU A 190 -4.31 -16.71 -1.02
N SER A 191 -3.82 -17.26 0.09
CA SER A 191 -3.02 -18.49 0.09
C SER A 191 -3.82 -19.70 -0.35
N ALA A 192 -5.06 -19.84 0.12
CA ALA A 192 -5.96 -20.91 -0.30
C ALA A 192 -6.28 -20.79 -1.80
N PHE A 193 -6.53 -19.57 -2.29
CA PHE A 193 -6.75 -19.29 -3.70
C PHE A 193 -5.59 -19.76 -4.57
N ALA A 194 -4.37 -19.34 -4.24
CA ALA A 194 -3.18 -19.68 -5.01
C ALA A 194 -2.96 -21.19 -5.08
N VAL A 195 -3.22 -21.92 -3.98
CA VAL A 195 -3.11 -23.39 -3.95
C VAL A 195 -4.19 -24.04 -4.82
N VAL A 196 -5.45 -23.64 -4.70
CA VAL A 196 -6.56 -24.18 -5.51
C VAL A 196 -6.30 -23.92 -7.00
N GLN A 197 -5.82 -22.72 -7.33
CA GLN A 197 -5.48 -22.35 -8.70
C GLN A 197 -4.30 -23.15 -9.25
N ALA A 198 -3.25 -23.36 -8.46
CA ALA A 198 -2.11 -24.18 -8.84
C ALA A 198 -2.49 -25.66 -9.03
N LEU A 199 -3.34 -26.21 -8.16
CA LEU A 199 -3.89 -27.55 -8.32
C LEU A 199 -4.68 -27.66 -9.63
N TRP A 200 -5.53 -26.68 -9.92
CA TRP A 200 -6.30 -26.66 -11.15
C TRP A 200 -5.41 -26.62 -12.40
N LEU A 201 -4.40 -25.75 -12.41
CA LEU A 201 -3.40 -25.65 -13.49
C LEU A 201 -2.65 -26.97 -13.71
N ALA A 202 -2.17 -27.58 -12.62
CA ALA A 202 -1.42 -28.83 -12.66
C ALA A 202 -2.27 -30.02 -13.13
N HIS A 203 -3.55 -30.06 -12.75
CA HIS A 203 -4.50 -31.08 -13.23
C HIS A 203 -4.91 -30.86 -14.69
N THR A 204 -5.09 -29.61 -15.11
CA THR A 204 -5.34 -29.25 -16.53
C THR A 204 -4.16 -29.67 -17.42
N ALA A 205 -2.93 -29.47 -16.95
CA ALA A 205 -1.73 -29.95 -17.63
C ALA A 205 -1.71 -31.49 -17.79
N ALA A 206 -2.17 -32.20 -16.76
CA ALA A 206 -2.23 -33.66 -16.73
C ALA A 206 -3.23 -34.25 -17.73
N ASP A 207 -4.40 -33.64 -17.80
CA ASP A 207 -5.52 -34.15 -18.58
C ASP A 207 -5.45 -33.74 -20.06
N LEU A 208 -4.45 -32.95 -20.46
CA LEU A 208 -4.32 -32.39 -21.81
C LEU A 208 -4.13 -33.43 -22.93
N SER A 209 -3.81 -34.68 -22.60
CA SER A 209 -3.57 -35.78 -23.57
C SER A 209 -4.54 -36.96 -23.44
N ARG A 210 -5.60 -36.85 -22.63
CA ARG A 210 -6.59 -37.93 -22.50
C ARG A 210 -7.72 -37.73 -23.52
N ASP A 211 -8.20 -38.82 -24.09
CA ASP A 211 -9.43 -38.81 -24.90
C ASP A 211 -10.64 -38.63 -23.98
N HIS A 212 -11.50 -37.67 -24.32
CA HIS A 212 -12.47 -37.10 -23.38
C HIS A 212 -13.91 -37.33 -23.83
N THR A 213 -14.78 -37.74 -22.90
CA THR A 213 -16.23 -37.89 -23.11
C THR A 213 -16.98 -36.64 -22.63
N THR A 214 -18.02 -36.26 -23.37
CA THR A 214 -18.81 -35.04 -23.13
C THR A 214 -19.41 -34.96 -21.72
N ALA A 215 -19.25 -33.81 -21.04
CA ALA A 215 -19.84 -33.57 -19.72
C ALA A 215 -21.38 -33.52 -19.75
N PRO A 216 -22.10 -33.90 -18.67
CA PRO A 216 -23.56 -33.84 -18.58
C PRO A 216 -24.12 -32.43 -18.75
N LEU A 217 -25.28 -32.28 -19.40
CA LEU A 217 -25.87 -30.98 -19.75
C LEU A 217 -26.21 -30.10 -18.54
N ALA A 218 -26.70 -30.68 -17.45
CA ALA A 218 -27.01 -29.95 -16.21
C ALA A 218 -25.78 -29.26 -15.61
N PHE A 219 -24.63 -29.91 -15.65
CA PHE A 219 -23.36 -29.36 -15.17
C PHE A 219 -22.91 -28.15 -16.01
N ARG A 220 -23.10 -28.24 -17.33
CA ARG A 220 -22.76 -27.15 -18.26
C ARG A 220 -23.59 -25.91 -18.00
N MET A 221 -24.90 -26.08 -17.82
CA MET A 221 -25.80 -24.97 -17.52
C MET A 221 -25.44 -24.29 -16.19
N GLY A 222 -25.17 -25.07 -15.14
CA GLY A 222 -24.75 -24.53 -13.83
C GLY A 222 -23.44 -23.74 -13.91
N ALA A 223 -22.44 -24.24 -14.63
CA ALA A 223 -21.16 -23.56 -14.79
C ALA A 223 -21.28 -22.25 -15.59
N VAL A 224 -22.12 -22.20 -16.65
CA VAL A 224 -22.38 -20.97 -17.41
C VAL A 224 -23.07 -19.91 -16.55
N VAL A 225 -24.05 -20.31 -15.75
CA VAL A 225 -24.75 -19.38 -14.84
C VAL A 225 -23.78 -18.82 -13.82
N LEU A 226 -23.00 -19.67 -13.15
CA LEU A 226 -22.02 -19.25 -12.14
C LEU A 226 -20.99 -18.26 -12.72
N ALA A 227 -20.49 -18.56 -13.91
CA ALA A 227 -19.55 -17.68 -14.62
C ALA A 227 -20.11 -16.31 -14.93
N SER A 228 -21.36 -16.28 -15.40
CA SER A 228 -22.05 -15.06 -15.78
C SER A 228 -22.28 -14.17 -14.56
N VAL A 229 -22.63 -14.80 -13.43
CA VAL A 229 -22.75 -14.11 -12.14
C VAL A 229 -21.40 -13.54 -11.69
N VAL A 230 -20.33 -14.34 -11.69
CA VAL A 230 -18.99 -13.88 -11.28
C VAL A 230 -18.45 -12.78 -12.19
N ALA A 231 -18.62 -12.91 -13.50
CA ALA A 231 -18.22 -11.87 -14.45
C ALA A 231 -19.00 -10.57 -14.21
N GLY A 232 -20.32 -10.68 -13.99
CA GLY A 232 -21.16 -9.54 -13.65
C GLY A 232 -20.73 -8.85 -12.36
N THR A 233 -20.44 -9.63 -11.30
CA THR A 233 -20.00 -9.07 -10.00
C THR A 233 -18.66 -8.37 -10.12
N VAL A 234 -17.72 -8.93 -10.88
CA VAL A 234 -16.41 -8.32 -11.12
C VAL A 234 -16.53 -7.02 -11.93
N VAL A 235 -17.36 -6.99 -12.98
CA VAL A 235 -17.60 -5.76 -13.76
C VAL A 235 -18.23 -4.68 -12.88
N VAL A 236 -19.21 -5.04 -12.06
CA VAL A 236 -19.82 -4.10 -11.11
C VAL A 236 -18.79 -3.60 -10.09
N ALA A 237 -17.92 -4.49 -9.58
CA ALA A 237 -16.85 -4.10 -8.65
C ALA A 237 -15.81 -3.17 -9.30
N ALA A 238 -15.44 -3.41 -10.57
CA ALA A 238 -14.49 -2.58 -11.32
C ALA A 238 -15.09 -1.25 -11.80
N MET A 239 -16.40 -1.21 -12.07
CA MET A 239 -17.13 -0.01 -12.50
C MET A 239 -17.60 0.85 -11.32
N ARG A 240 -17.56 0.34 -10.08
CA ARG A 240 -17.71 1.21 -8.91
C ARG A 240 -16.58 2.23 -8.98
N PRO A 241 -16.89 3.55 -8.95
CA PRO A 241 -15.85 4.54 -8.91
C PRO A 241 -14.91 4.20 -7.75
N PRO A 242 -13.58 4.35 -7.90
CA PRO A 242 -12.72 4.40 -6.75
C PRO A 242 -13.33 5.48 -5.88
N VAL A 243 -13.91 5.10 -4.74
CA VAL A 243 -14.23 6.07 -3.72
C VAL A 243 -12.86 6.64 -3.43
N GLU A 244 -12.60 7.84 -3.95
CA GLU A 244 -11.43 8.61 -3.59
C GLU A 244 -11.38 8.48 -2.08
N THR A 245 -10.30 7.90 -1.58
CA THR A 245 -9.98 7.91 -0.17
C THR A 245 -9.74 9.38 0.20
N LEU A 246 -10.80 10.16 0.24
CA LEU A 246 -11.04 11.12 1.30
C LEU A 246 -10.74 10.32 2.56
N VAL A 247 -9.54 10.54 3.08
CA VAL A 247 -9.15 10.18 4.43
C VAL A 247 -10.05 11.02 5.33
N VAL A 248 -11.32 10.65 5.39
CA VAL A 248 -12.23 11.02 6.45
C VAL A 248 -12.22 9.78 7.31
N ASN A 249 -11.66 9.90 8.51
CA ASN A 249 -11.69 8.90 9.57
C ASN A 249 -13.13 8.65 10.09
N GLU A 250 -14.14 8.59 9.22
CA GLU A 250 -15.47 8.14 9.60
C GLU A 250 -15.57 6.66 9.30
N LEU A 251 -15.28 5.90 10.36
CA LEU A 251 -15.88 4.60 10.60
C LEU A 251 -17.41 4.72 10.50
N THR A 252 -17.99 4.74 9.30
CA THR A 252 -19.36 4.26 9.14
C THR A 252 -19.28 2.75 9.08
N SER A 253 -19.20 2.14 10.26
CA SER A 253 -19.66 0.78 10.50
C SER A 253 -21.05 0.64 9.89
N GLY A 254 -21.28 -0.47 9.20
CA GLY A 254 -22.61 -0.76 8.66
C GLY A 254 -23.64 -0.71 9.76
N GLU A 255 -24.67 0.10 9.55
CA GLU A 255 -26.06 -0.11 9.98
C GLU A 255 -26.24 -0.90 11.29
N GLU A 256 -25.54 -0.47 12.33
CA GLU A 256 -25.90 -0.66 13.73
C GLU A 256 -26.32 0.72 14.21
N ASP A 257 -27.45 0.78 14.92
CA ASP A 257 -28.01 2.02 15.45
C ASP A 257 -26.89 2.86 16.10
N PRO A 258 -26.78 4.16 15.78
CA PRO A 258 -25.72 5.00 16.35
C PRO A 258 -25.73 4.84 17.87
N PRO A 259 -24.58 4.60 18.53
CA PRO A 259 -24.55 4.43 19.97
C PRO A 259 -25.25 5.62 20.62
N ASP A 260 -26.15 5.35 21.58
CA ASP A 260 -26.85 6.39 22.32
C ASP A 260 -25.82 7.31 22.99
N PHE A 261 -25.53 8.44 22.34
CA PHE A 261 -24.57 9.41 22.85
C PHE A 261 -25.13 10.03 24.14
N ALA A 262 -24.26 10.24 25.13
CA ALA A 262 -24.64 10.99 26.31
C ALA A 262 -25.17 12.38 25.91
N ALA A 263 -26.35 12.75 26.40
CA ALA A 263 -27.01 14.00 26.04
C ALA A 263 -26.08 15.20 26.25
N GLY A 264 -25.90 16.01 25.21
CA GLY A 264 -25.00 17.17 25.22
C GLY A 264 -23.56 16.89 24.77
N CYS A 265 -23.24 15.69 24.27
CA CYS A 265 -21.96 15.34 23.65
C CYS A 265 -21.95 15.44 22.11
N GLU A 266 -23.12 15.66 21.51
CA GLU A 266 -23.33 15.75 20.06
C GLU A 266 -22.37 16.71 19.35
N PRO A 267 -21.99 17.87 19.93
CA PRO A 267 -21.07 18.79 19.25
C PRO A 267 -19.70 18.17 18.95
N TRP A 268 -19.14 17.35 19.84
CA TRP A 268 -17.80 16.78 19.67
C TRP A 268 -17.81 15.42 18.98
N THR A 269 -18.85 14.62 19.17
CA THR A 269 -18.94 13.28 18.56
C THR A 269 -19.58 13.29 17.18
N LEU A 270 -20.74 13.95 17.02
CA LEU A 270 -21.50 13.96 15.77
C LEU A 270 -21.11 15.11 14.85
N LEU A 271 -20.91 16.32 15.41
CA LEU A 271 -20.55 17.50 14.62
C LEU A 271 -19.03 17.70 14.48
N GLY A 272 -18.23 16.91 15.19
CA GLY A 272 -16.77 16.94 15.12
C GLY A 272 -16.15 18.28 15.52
N GLN A 273 -16.76 18.99 16.49
CA GLN A 273 -16.28 20.28 16.97
C GLN A 273 -14.82 20.16 17.46
N GLU A 274 -14.00 21.11 17.01
CA GLU A 274 -12.56 21.10 17.23
C GLU A 274 -12.17 21.85 18.51
N TYR A 275 -10.95 21.63 18.97
CA TYR A 275 -10.40 22.31 20.15
C TYR A 275 -10.47 23.84 20.03
N VAL A 276 -10.13 24.39 18.87
CA VAL A 276 -10.11 25.84 18.62
C VAL A 276 -11.48 26.49 18.78
N ALA A 277 -12.54 25.76 18.44
CA ALA A 277 -13.93 26.21 18.54
C ALA A 277 -14.56 25.88 19.90
N THR A 278 -13.86 25.16 20.79
CA THR A 278 -14.39 24.70 22.07
C THR A 278 -14.06 25.69 23.20
N PRO A 279 -15.09 26.28 23.86
CA PRO A 279 -14.90 27.19 24.99
C PRO A 279 -14.09 26.56 26.14
N PRO A 280 -13.25 27.32 26.87
CA PRO A 280 -12.43 26.77 27.95
C PRO A 280 -13.20 25.99 29.02
N ASN A 281 -14.42 26.43 29.36
CA ASN A 281 -15.29 25.78 30.33
C ASN A 281 -15.92 24.46 29.83
N GLU A 282 -15.86 24.19 28.52
CA GLU A 282 -16.42 22.98 27.91
C GLU A 282 -15.36 21.95 27.55
N ARG A 283 -14.06 22.27 27.66
CA ARG A 283 -12.98 21.36 27.26
C ARG A 283 -12.94 20.08 28.07
N GLU A 284 -13.12 20.15 29.39
CA GLU A 284 -13.18 18.94 30.22
C GLU A 284 -14.37 18.05 29.83
N LYS A 285 -15.51 18.67 29.49
CA LYS A 285 -16.69 17.97 28.97
C LYS A 285 -16.40 17.33 27.59
N ALA A 286 -15.74 18.06 26.69
CA ALA A 286 -15.34 17.55 25.38
C ALA A 286 -14.44 16.32 25.49
N TYR A 287 -13.45 16.35 26.40
CA TYR A 287 -12.62 15.18 26.71
C TYR A 287 -13.47 14.00 27.17
N LEU A 288 -14.39 14.21 28.12
CA LEU A 288 -15.26 13.15 28.64
C LEU A 288 -16.16 12.56 27.55
N CYS A 289 -16.74 13.39 26.69
CA CYS A 289 -17.56 12.94 25.57
C CYS A 289 -16.79 12.06 24.58
N LEU A 290 -15.54 12.42 24.27
CA LEU A 290 -14.68 11.64 23.36
C LEU A 290 -14.09 10.39 24.04
N ALA A 291 -13.76 10.47 25.33
CA ALA A 291 -13.19 9.34 26.07
C ALA A 291 -14.25 8.29 26.44
N GLY A 292 -15.47 8.73 26.78
CA GLY A 292 -16.58 7.89 27.23
C GLY A 292 -17.43 7.30 26.11
N GLN A 293 -17.15 7.61 24.84
CA GLN A 293 -17.93 7.11 23.69
C GLN A 293 -18.00 5.57 23.63
N TYR A 294 -16.98 4.88 24.15
CA TYR A 294 -16.90 3.41 24.19
C TYR A 294 -16.43 2.90 25.56
N ASP A 295 -16.56 3.73 26.60
CA ASP A 295 -16.01 3.45 27.93
C ASP A 295 -17.01 3.83 29.02
N GLU A 296 -17.56 2.82 29.70
CA GLU A 296 -18.58 2.98 30.73
C GLU A 296 -18.00 3.36 32.11
N ARG A 297 -16.69 3.59 32.22
CA ARG A 297 -16.07 4.05 33.47
C ARG A 297 -16.60 5.43 33.86
N SER A 298 -16.58 5.72 35.16
CA SER A 298 -17.03 7.01 35.68
C SER A 298 -16.17 8.17 35.15
N ASP A 299 -16.78 9.35 35.00
CA ASP A 299 -16.10 10.59 34.59
C ASP A 299 -14.83 10.85 35.41
N ALA A 300 -14.90 10.61 36.73
CA ALA A 300 -13.77 10.77 37.63
C ALA A 300 -12.60 9.83 37.27
N ALA A 301 -12.89 8.59 36.88
CA ALA A 301 -11.89 7.63 36.45
C ALA A 301 -11.29 8.00 35.09
N LEU A 302 -12.12 8.41 34.13
CA LEU A 302 -11.67 8.85 32.80
C LEU A 302 -10.79 10.11 32.87
N LEU A 303 -11.14 11.06 33.73
CA LEU A 303 -10.35 12.27 33.96
C LEU A 303 -9.03 11.96 34.68
N ALA A 304 -9.06 11.06 35.67
CA ALA A 304 -7.85 10.65 36.37
C ALA A 304 -6.84 10.00 35.40
N GLU A 305 -7.31 9.10 34.52
CA GLU A 305 -6.48 8.51 33.49
C GLU A 305 -5.99 9.54 32.47
N GLY A 306 -6.87 10.41 31.96
CA GLY A 306 -6.49 11.45 31.02
C GLY A 306 -5.40 12.37 31.56
N ARG A 307 -5.53 12.78 32.83
CA ARG A 307 -4.51 13.57 33.53
C ARG A 307 -3.22 12.77 33.77
N ALA A 308 -3.29 11.47 34.05
CA ALA A 308 -2.12 10.60 34.16
C ALA A 308 -1.38 10.47 32.81
N LEU A 309 -2.11 10.33 31.70
CA LEU A 309 -1.54 10.33 30.34
C LEU A 309 -0.92 11.68 30.00
N CYS A 310 -1.58 12.78 30.35
CA CYS A 310 -1.02 14.13 30.22
C CYS A 310 0.25 14.32 31.09
N ALA A 311 0.42 13.58 32.19
CA ALA A 311 1.62 13.64 33.01
C ALA A 311 2.79 12.81 32.43
N ALA A 312 2.52 11.83 31.56
CA ALA A 312 3.54 11.01 30.93
C ALA A 312 4.47 11.81 30.00
N ASP A 313 5.68 11.28 29.80
CA ASP A 313 6.72 11.92 28.96
C ASP A 313 6.44 11.77 27.45
N THR A 314 5.76 10.68 27.06
CA THR A 314 5.45 10.38 25.67
C THR A 314 3.96 10.08 25.50
N LEU A 315 3.34 10.73 24.53
CA LEU A 315 1.95 10.47 24.13
C LEU A 315 1.95 9.56 22.89
N TYR A 316 1.07 8.56 22.86
CA TYR A 316 0.95 7.63 21.73
C TYR A 316 -0.15 8.07 20.75
N GLY A 317 0.08 7.82 19.45
CA GLY A 317 -0.87 8.13 18.37
C GLY A 317 -2.18 7.35 18.54
N GLY A 318 -3.29 8.07 18.64
CA GLY A 318 -4.64 7.52 18.89
C GLY A 318 -5.36 8.15 20.09
N THR A 319 -4.63 8.75 21.04
CA THR A 319 -5.24 9.46 22.20
C THR A 319 -5.07 10.99 22.14
N LEU A 320 -4.28 11.50 21.20
CA LEU A 320 -3.98 12.94 21.08
C LEU A 320 -5.23 13.79 20.83
N GLU A 321 -6.15 13.32 19.98
CA GLU A 321 -7.37 14.04 19.60
C GLU A 321 -8.31 14.31 20.79
N LYS A 322 -8.34 13.41 21.79
CA LYS A 322 -9.06 13.64 23.04
C LYS A 322 -8.21 14.40 24.06
N LEU A 323 -6.91 14.09 24.17
CA LEU A 323 -6.04 14.69 25.19
C LEU A 323 -5.75 16.17 24.94
N VAL A 324 -5.91 16.67 23.70
CA VAL A 324 -5.80 18.11 23.40
C VAL A 324 -6.69 18.97 24.29
N TYR A 325 -7.84 18.45 24.73
CA TYR A 325 -8.75 19.16 25.61
C TYR A 325 -8.29 19.25 27.07
N LEU A 326 -7.44 18.32 27.54
CA LEU A 326 -6.89 18.32 28.91
C LEU A 326 -5.49 18.93 28.99
N CYS A 327 -4.61 18.61 28.04
CA CYS A 327 -3.22 19.08 27.99
C CYS A 327 -2.86 19.57 26.58
N PRO A 328 -3.44 20.71 26.15
CA PRO A 328 -3.27 21.23 24.79
C PRO A 328 -1.81 21.50 24.41
N GLU A 329 -0.98 21.93 25.35
CA GLU A 329 0.44 22.20 25.08
C GLU A 329 1.22 20.94 24.70
N LYS A 330 0.99 19.82 25.40
CA LYS A 330 1.65 18.54 25.09
C LYS A 330 1.06 17.89 23.84
N ALA A 331 -0.26 17.90 23.69
CA ALA A 331 -0.92 17.35 22.50
C ALA A 331 -0.54 18.17 21.26
N GLY A 332 -0.52 19.49 21.36
CA GLY A 332 -0.12 20.40 20.29
C GLY A 332 1.36 20.38 19.95
N ALA A 333 2.23 20.00 20.90
CA ALA A 333 3.64 19.74 20.60
C ALA A 333 3.80 18.46 19.75
N ALA A 334 2.97 17.45 19.98
CA ALA A 334 2.98 16.21 19.19
C ALA A 334 2.25 16.36 17.84
N ASP A 335 1.15 17.12 17.81
CA ASP A 335 0.39 17.45 16.60
C ASP A 335 -0.19 18.87 16.69
N PRO A 336 0.50 19.88 16.12
CA PRO A 336 0.05 21.26 16.14
C PRO A 336 -1.30 21.48 15.42
N GLY A 337 -1.68 20.58 14.52
CA GLY A 337 -2.94 20.66 13.76
C GLY A 337 -4.16 20.62 14.66
N LEU A 338 -4.08 19.91 15.80
CA LEU A 338 -5.17 19.79 16.77
C LEU A 338 -5.51 21.13 17.44
N LEU A 339 -4.54 22.05 17.58
CA LEU A 339 -4.78 23.37 18.18
C LEU A 339 -5.29 24.39 17.17
N LEU A 340 -4.89 24.24 15.91
CA LEU A 340 -5.20 25.20 14.84
C LEU A 340 -6.55 24.92 14.17
N GLY A 341 -6.97 23.65 14.16
CA GLY A 341 -8.21 23.21 13.53
C GLY A 341 -8.06 22.91 12.03
N ARG A 342 -8.99 22.13 11.47
CA ARG A 342 -8.89 21.61 10.10
C ARG A 342 -8.90 22.72 9.07
N ALA A 343 -9.72 23.76 9.26
CA ALA A 343 -9.79 24.88 8.32
C ALA A 343 -8.42 25.54 8.07
N VAL A 344 -7.62 25.68 9.13
CA VAL A 344 -6.27 26.25 9.03
C VAL A 344 -5.31 25.26 8.36
N VAL A 345 -5.41 23.98 8.69
CA VAL A 345 -4.62 22.90 8.06
C VAL A 345 -4.92 22.83 6.57
N ASP A 346 -6.19 22.87 6.17
CA ASP A 346 -6.60 22.84 4.77
C ASP A 346 -6.16 24.10 4.03
N ALA A 347 -6.23 25.27 4.69
CA ALA A 347 -5.78 26.53 4.12
C ALA A 347 -4.27 26.50 3.79
N ILE A 348 -3.41 25.97 4.69
CA ILE A 348 -1.98 25.84 4.38
C ILE A 348 -1.74 24.81 3.28
N HIS A 349 -2.46 23.69 3.25
CA HIS A 349 -2.35 22.71 2.17
C HIS A 349 -2.74 23.31 0.81
N ALA A 350 -3.83 24.09 0.75
CA ALA A 350 -4.28 24.74 -0.47
C ALA A 350 -3.33 25.86 -0.96
N ALA A 351 -2.71 26.58 -0.02
CA ALA A 351 -1.73 27.62 -0.30
C ALA A 351 -0.36 27.04 -0.70
N CYS A 352 -0.04 25.82 -0.26
CA CYS A 352 1.27 25.22 -0.47
C CYS A 352 1.43 24.66 -1.90
N ARG A 353 2.06 25.48 -2.77
CA ARG A 353 2.30 25.14 -4.19
C ARG A 353 3.77 25.21 -4.54
N ASP A 354 4.21 24.38 -5.50
CA ASP A 354 5.58 24.43 -6.02
C ASP A 354 5.86 25.82 -6.62
N PRO A 355 6.81 26.60 -6.07
CA PRO A 355 7.13 27.91 -6.60
C PRO A 355 7.81 27.85 -7.97
N TRP A 356 8.46 26.74 -8.33
CA TRP A 356 9.16 26.52 -9.60
C TRP A 356 8.64 25.27 -10.35
N PRO A 357 7.36 25.25 -10.79
CA PRO A 357 6.74 24.06 -11.35
C PRO A 357 7.35 23.61 -12.68
N ARG A 358 7.98 24.53 -13.42
CA ARG A 358 8.66 24.24 -14.70
C ARG A 358 10.08 23.68 -14.53
N VAL A 359 10.66 23.77 -13.33
CA VAL A 359 12.02 23.31 -13.07
C VAL A 359 11.96 21.84 -12.62
N ARG A 360 12.48 20.95 -13.47
CA ARG A 360 12.53 19.51 -13.18
C ARG A 360 13.62 19.21 -12.16
N SER A 361 13.24 18.51 -11.10
CA SER A 361 14.15 17.95 -10.11
C SER A 361 14.62 16.56 -10.55
N ARG A 362 15.83 16.15 -10.14
CA ARG A 362 16.35 14.78 -10.34
C ARG A 362 15.54 13.76 -9.50
N GLY A 363 15.16 14.14 -8.28
CA GLY A 363 14.28 13.36 -7.40
C GLY A 363 12.81 13.78 -7.51
N ARG A 364 11.90 12.90 -7.09
CA ARG A 364 10.46 13.20 -6.97
C ARG A 364 10.18 13.81 -5.61
N PHE A 365 10.26 15.14 -5.53
CA PHE A 365 9.95 15.86 -4.30
C PHE A 365 8.66 16.65 -4.45
N PRO A 366 7.61 16.27 -3.72
CA PRO A 366 6.43 17.11 -3.62
C PRO A 366 6.75 18.37 -2.80
N THR A 367 5.92 19.39 -3.01
CA THR A 367 5.85 20.55 -2.12
C THR A 367 4.95 20.15 -0.95
N VAL A 368 5.45 20.29 0.29
CA VAL A 368 4.78 19.75 1.48
C VAL A 368 4.59 20.85 2.52
N PRO A 369 3.38 21.01 3.07
CA PRO A 369 3.14 21.89 4.20
C PRO A 369 3.56 21.21 5.50
N TYR A 370 4.18 21.97 6.39
CA TYR A 370 4.57 21.55 7.73
C TYR A 370 4.02 22.52 8.75
N LEU A 371 3.59 21.99 9.90
CA LEU A 371 3.34 22.77 11.10
C LEU A 371 4.52 22.60 12.03
N LEU A 372 5.00 23.70 12.59
CA LEU A 372 6.13 23.69 13.52
C LEU A 372 5.62 23.36 14.92
N GLU A 373 6.24 22.37 15.57
CA GLU A 373 5.96 22.02 16.97
C GLU A 373 6.13 23.24 17.89
N LYS A 374 7.14 24.07 17.59
CA LYS A 374 7.42 25.30 18.30
C LYS A 374 7.53 26.47 17.31
N PRO A 375 6.65 27.48 17.44
CA PRO A 375 6.67 28.62 16.53
C PRO A 375 8.00 29.36 16.57
N GLY A 376 8.64 29.53 15.41
CA GLY A 376 9.91 30.26 15.30
C GLY A 376 11.20 29.42 15.42
N GLU A 377 11.15 28.15 15.83
CA GLU A 377 12.39 27.35 16.02
C GLU A 377 13.05 26.87 14.72
N GLY A 378 12.32 26.92 13.59
CA GLY A 378 12.84 26.52 12.28
C GLY A 378 13.06 25.01 12.18
N TYR A 379 13.87 24.59 11.21
CA TYR A 379 14.17 23.18 10.98
C TYR A 379 15.57 23.00 10.41
N GLN A 380 16.07 21.78 10.34
CA GLN A 380 17.44 21.49 9.93
C GLN A 380 17.46 20.66 8.65
N VAL A 381 18.44 20.93 7.78
CA VAL A 381 18.81 20.03 6.69
C VAL A 381 20.01 19.23 7.16
N VAL A 382 19.89 17.92 7.19
CA VAL A 382 20.92 17.01 7.68
C VAL A 382 21.37 16.07 6.57
N THR A 383 22.63 15.65 6.59
CA THR A 383 23.16 14.69 5.60
C THR A 383 23.72 13.44 6.26
N ASN A 384 23.48 12.27 5.65
CA ASN A 384 23.88 10.96 6.16
C ASN A 384 24.61 10.12 5.11
N ARG A 385 25.38 9.12 5.60
CA ARG A 385 26.01 8.08 4.77
C ARG A 385 25.03 6.99 4.35
N LEU A 386 25.14 6.56 3.08
CA LEU A 386 24.31 5.49 2.51
C LEU A 386 24.68 4.09 3.04
N ARG A 387 25.90 3.85 3.55
CA ARG A 387 26.35 2.51 4.00
C ARG A 387 27.40 2.53 5.13
N GLY A 388 27.25 1.63 6.10
CA GLY A 388 28.37 0.96 6.79
C GLY A 388 28.82 1.47 8.16
N GLU A 389 28.29 2.57 8.69
CA GLU A 389 28.67 3.13 9.99
C GLU A 389 27.44 3.45 10.85
N PRO A 390 27.56 3.54 12.19
CA PRO A 390 26.42 3.83 13.05
C PRO A 390 25.73 5.15 12.65
N PRO A 391 24.39 5.23 12.76
CA PRO A 391 23.62 6.39 12.34
C PRO A 391 24.05 7.62 13.15
N GLY A 392 24.75 8.53 12.50
CA GLY A 392 25.16 9.82 13.05
C GLY A 392 25.07 10.89 11.97
N TRP A 393 24.54 12.05 12.32
CA TRP A 393 24.42 13.19 11.42
C TRP A 393 25.81 13.79 11.19
N LEU A 394 26.25 13.84 9.94
CA LEU A 394 27.62 14.28 9.61
C LEU A 394 27.70 15.79 9.43
N ASP A 395 26.67 16.37 8.83
CA ASP A 395 26.52 17.81 8.67
C ASP A 395 25.04 18.19 8.90
N GLU A 396 24.84 19.28 9.64
CA GLU A 396 23.54 19.86 9.94
C GLU A 396 23.56 21.35 9.60
N GLU A 397 22.64 21.79 8.74
CA GLU A 397 22.46 23.21 8.43
C GLU A 397 21.09 23.68 8.95
N PRO A 398 21.07 24.62 9.91
CA PRO A 398 19.82 25.17 10.43
C PRO A 398 19.20 26.15 9.43
N ILE A 399 17.91 25.95 9.17
CA ILE A 399 17.05 26.80 8.35
C ILE A 399 16.19 27.65 9.28
N PRO A 400 16.53 28.94 9.48
CA PRO A 400 15.75 29.80 10.34
C PRO A 400 14.41 30.14 9.68
N VAL A 401 13.40 30.30 10.52
CA VAL A 401 12.07 30.81 10.15
C VAL A 401 11.83 32.15 10.84
N GLY A 402 10.87 32.93 10.34
CA GLY A 402 10.46 34.16 11.01
C GLY A 402 9.93 33.95 12.44
N GLN A 403 10.07 34.96 13.28
CA GLN A 403 9.55 34.91 14.66
C GLN A 403 8.03 34.72 14.67
N GLY A 404 7.56 33.69 15.39
CA GLY A 404 6.14 33.35 15.52
C GLY A 404 5.53 32.74 14.26
N VAL A 405 6.35 32.28 13.32
CA VAL A 405 5.90 31.43 12.20
C VAL A 405 5.52 30.07 12.77
N GLN A 406 4.32 29.62 12.43
CA GLN A 406 3.71 28.38 12.92
C GLN A 406 3.65 27.30 11.84
N GLY A 407 3.74 27.67 10.56
CA GLY A 407 3.74 26.73 9.45
C GLY A 407 4.73 27.09 8.35
N VAL A 408 5.24 26.09 7.64
CA VAL A 408 6.16 26.28 6.52
C VAL A 408 5.78 25.36 5.37
N CYS A 409 5.61 25.92 4.18
CA CYS A 409 5.50 25.16 2.95
C CYS A 409 6.89 24.95 2.35
N VAL A 410 7.38 23.72 2.34
CA VAL A 410 8.73 23.39 1.88
C VAL A 410 8.68 22.71 0.53
N THR A 411 9.44 23.24 -0.42
CA THR A 411 9.74 22.60 -1.71
C THR A 411 11.22 22.27 -1.74
N TYR A 412 11.57 21.00 -1.96
CA TYR A 412 12.95 20.59 -2.17
C TYR A 412 13.18 20.23 -3.64
N LYS A 413 14.25 20.73 -4.27
CA LYS A 413 14.60 20.40 -5.66
C LYS A 413 16.08 20.13 -5.80
N MET A 414 16.41 19.05 -6.50
CA MET A 414 17.79 18.73 -6.85
C MET A 414 18.04 18.96 -8.32
N LEU A 415 19.00 19.82 -8.64
CA LEU A 415 19.33 20.23 -10.00
C LEU A 415 20.71 19.73 -10.40
N LYS A 416 20.87 19.42 -11.69
CA LYS A 416 22.17 18.98 -12.25
C LYS A 416 23.16 20.13 -12.43
N GLN A 417 22.68 21.37 -12.43
CA GLN A 417 23.46 22.57 -12.68
C GLN A 417 22.99 23.69 -11.75
N PRO A 418 23.86 24.65 -11.41
CA PRO A 418 23.48 25.81 -10.60
C PRO A 418 22.31 26.56 -11.23
N PRO A 419 21.20 26.77 -10.51
CA PRO A 419 20.08 27.55 -11.03
C PRO A 419 20.45 29.03 -11.14
N PRO A 420 19.88 29.78 -12.10
CA PRO A 420 20.02 31.23 -12.12
C PRO A 420 19.51 31.83 -10.80
N LEU A 421 20.18 32.87 -10.32
CA LEU A 421 19.76 33.56 -9.11
C LEU A 421 18.43 34.29 -9.38
N ARG A 422 17.37 33.88 -8.69
CA ARG A 422 16.03 34.48 -8.77
C ARG A 422 15.66 35.11 -7.43
N ALA A 423 16.29 36.22 -7.06
CA ALA A 423 16.02 36.89 -5.79
C ALA A 423 14.67 37.63 -5.75
N ASN A 424 14.17 38.07 -6.91
CA ASN A 424 12.92 38.82 -7.00
C ASN A 424 11.73 38.03 -6.42
N GLY A 425 10.99 38.66 -5.51
CA GLY A 425 9.80 38.06 -4.87
C GLY A 425 10.11 37.11 -3.71
N TRP A 426 11.37 37.02 -3.29
CA TRP A 426 11.81 36.31 -2.09
C TRP A 426 12.31 37.31 -1.04
N ARG A 427 12.04 37.02 0.23
CA ARG A 427 12.48 37.85 1.36
C ARG A 427 13.97 37.65 1.65
N SER A 428 14.45 36.41 1.49
CA SER A 428 15.85 36.04 1.68
C SER A 428 16.24 34.93 0.71
N VAL A 429 17.46 35.01 0.19
CA VAL A 429 18.07 33.95 -0.59
C VAL A 429 19.48 33.70 -0.05
N VAL A 430 19.68 32.54 0.58
CA VAL A 430 20.94 32.18 1.22
C VAL A 430 21.52 30.96 0.52
N GLU A 431 22.79 31.01 0.16
CA GLU A 431 23.53 29.91 -0.42
C GLU A 431 24.58 29.41 0.57
N VAL A 432 24.53 28.12 0.90
CA VAL A 432 25.39 27.46 1.89
C VAL A 432 26.08 26.24 1.26
N PRO A 433 27.30 25.91 1.69
CA PRO A 433 27.89 24.62 1.33
C PRO A 433 27.06 23.48 1.94
N LEU A 434 26.93 22.38 1.19
CA LEU A 434 26.35 21.14 1.70
C LEU A 434 27.34 20.01 1.41
N SER A 435 27.98 19.53 2.46
CA SER A 435 28.84 18.35 2.40
C SER A 435 27.95 17.12 2.18
N SER A 436 27.97 16.60 0.97
CA SER A 436 27.10 15.50 0.57
C SER A 436 27.73 14.19 1.00
N HIS A 437 27.09 13.45 1.90
CA HIS A 437 27.58 12.13 2.36
C HIS A 437 26.79 10.95 1.79
N GLY A 438 25.89 11.19 0.84
CA GLY A 438 25.07 10.16 0.22
C GLY A 438 23.60 10.52 0.23
N THR A 439 23.05 10.87 1.40
CA THR A 439 21.65 11.30 1.55
C THR A 439 21.47 12.65 2.24
N VAL A 440 20.32 13.27 2.01
CA VAL A 440 19.82 14.50 2.64
C VAL A 440 18.48 14.23 3.31
N GLN A 441 18.27 14.81 4.48
CA GLN A 441 17.02 14.73 5.23
C GLN A 441 16.64 16.07 5.87
N LEU A 442 15.35 16.29 6.10
CA LEU A 442 14.84 17.40 6.91
C LEU A 442 14.54 16.91 8.32
N ARG A 443 14.94 17.66 9.34
CA ARG A 443 14.72 17.37 10.76
C ARG A 443 14.02 18.56 11.43
N GLY A 444 13.09 18.27 12.35
CA GLY A 444 12.24 19.28 12.99
C GLY A 444 10.95 19.57 12.21
N VAL A 445 10.68 18.77 11.17
CA VAL A 445 9.45 18.81 10.37
C VAL A 445 9.01 17.38 10.06
N GLN A 446 7.73 17.05 10.29
CA GLN A 446 7.18 15.72 10.01
C GLN A 446 6.13 15.76 8.89
N PRO A 447 6.18 14.83 7.91
CA PRO A 447 7.11 13.70 7.81
C PRO A 447 8.54 14.11 7.43
N ASN A 448 9.53 13.39 7.98
CA ASN A 448 10.93 13.51 7.58
C ASN A 448 11.10 12.89 6.19
N PHE A 449 11.70 13.62 5.24
CA PHE A 449 12.02 13.08 3.92
C PHE A 449 13.50 12.78 3.79
N MET A 450 13.84 11.77 2.99
CA MET A 450 15.22 11.39 2.68
C MET A 450 15.41 11.25 1.16
N ASP A 451 16.50 11.76 0.61
CA ASP A 451 16.88 11.53 -0.80
C ASP A 451 18.37 11.39 -0.99
N GLU A 452 18.77 10.80 -2.12
CA GLU A 452 20.15 10.53 -2.50
C GLU A 452 20.77 11.71 -3.29
N ILE A 453 21.68 12.46 -2.64
CA ILE A 453 22.39 13.60 -3.24
C ILE A 453 23.75 13.22 -3.85
N GLY A 454 24.23 11.98 -3.64
CA GLY A 454 25.57 11.51 -4.01
C GLY A 454 26.64 11.90 -3.00
N GLU A 455 27.92 11.63 -3.26
CA GLU A 455 29.04 11.91 -2.32
C GLU A 455 29.91 13.12 -2.73
N ASP A 456 29.46 13.88 -3.74
CA ASP A 456 30.21 15.03 -4.28
C ASP A 456 29.89 16.35 -3.55
N GLY A 457 30.82 17.32 -3.55
CA GLY A 457 30.55 18.65 -3.02
C GLY A 457 29.32 19.33 -3.67
N GLN A 458 28.29 19.56 -2.86
CA GLN A 458 27.05 20.24 -3.26
C GLN A 458 26.98 21.63 -2.64
N ARG A 459 26.14 22.47 -3.25
CA ARG A 459 25.67 23.73 -2.67
C ARG A 459 24.17 23.68 -2.54
N MET A 460 23.69 24.30 -1.48
CA MET A 460 22.27 24.43 -1.20
C MET A 460 21.91 25.91 -1.21
N ARG A 461 20.87 26.27 -1.96
CA ARG A 461 20.31 27.62 -1.95
C ARG A 461 18.90 27.57 -1.39
N ILE A 462 18.67 28.36 -0.36
CA ILE A 462 17.45 28.43 0.42
C ILE A 462 16.79 29.76 0.10
N TYR A 463 15.58 29.70 -0.44
CA TYR A 463 14.74 30.85 -0.69
C TYR A 463 13.61 30.87 0.33
N THR A 464 13.41 31.99 1.02
CA THR A 464 12.32 32.15 2.00
C THR A 464 11.48 33.38 1.71
N ARG A 465 10.17 33.28 1.92
CA ARG A 465 9.21 34.38 1.82
C ARG A 465 7.98 34.11 2.65
N ASP A 466 7.20 35.15 2.91
CA ASP A 466 5.91 35.02 3.59
C ASP A 466 4.92 34.23 2.71
N LEU A 467 4.14 33.38 3.36
CA LEU A 467 3.01 32.68 2.75
C LEU A 467 1.72 33.19 3.41
N ALA A 468 0.84 33.77 2.62
CA ALA A 468 -0.45 34.24 3.10
C ALA A 468 -1.37 33.03 3.35
N VAL A 469 -1.63 32.74 4.62
CA VAL A 469 -2.59 31.73 5.08
C VAL A 469 -3.46 32.39 6.16
N GLU A 470 -4.78 32.30 6.01
CA GLU A 470 -5.70 32.86 7.00
C GLU A 470 -5.60 32.06 8.32
N GLY A 471 -5.54 32.75 9.45
CA GLY A 471 -5.42 32.13 10.77
C GLY A 471 -4.05 31.50 11.10
N LEU A 472 -3.05 31.63 10.22
CA LEU A 472 -1.73 31.03 10.42
C LEU A 472 -0.60 31.91 9.89
N ARG A 473 0.41 32.16 10.73
CA ARG A 473 1.65 32.78 10.25
C ARG A 473 2.50 31.72 9.57
N ALA A 474 2.54 31.74 8.24
CA ALA A 474 3.24 30.74 7.44
C ALA A 474 4.34 31.34 6.54
N GLU A 475 5.34 30.53 6.23
CA GLU A 475 6.39 30.86 5.26
C GLU A 475 6.43 29.84 4.12
N GLN A 476 6.92 30.27 2.96
CA GLN A 476 7.23 29.38 1.84
C GLN A 476 8.73 29.29 1.66
N HIS A 477 9.25 28.06 1.71
CA HIS A 477 10.66 27.73 1.61
C HIS A 477 10.90 26.90 0.35
N LEU A 478 11.82 27.37 -0.50
CA LEU A 478 12.34 26.57 -1.62
C LEU A 478 13.82 26.27 -1.35
N ILE A 479 14.13 25.00 -1.17
CA ILE A 479 15.48 24.49 -1.00
C ILE A 479 15.92 23.87 -2.33
N VAL A 480 17.02 24.37 -2.89
CA VAL A 480 17.57 23.86 -4.13
C VAL A 480 19.00 23.40 -3.93
N THR A 481 19.26 22.13 -4.17
CA THR A 481 20.61 21.55 -4.16
C THR A 481 21.16 21.38 -5.57
N PHE A 482 22.43 21.70 -5.75
CA PHE A 482 23.12 21.62 -7.03
C PHE A 482 24.63 21.45 -6.86
N PRO A 483 25.36 20.91 -7.85
CA PRO A 483 26.80 20.71 -7.75
C PRO A 483 27.57 22.01 -7.52
N GLY A 484 28.49 22.01 -6.55
CA GLY A 484 29.33 23.17 -6.27
C GLY A 484 30.34 22.95 -5.14
N ARG A 485 31.59 23.39 -5.35
CA ARG A 485 32.72 23.14 -4.42
C ARG A 485 33.07 24.30 -3.49
N SER A 486 32.36 25.42 -3.60
CA SER A 486 32.63 26.58 -2.74
C SER A 486 32.17 26.32 -1.31
N LEU A 487 33.01 26.63 -0.33
CA LEU A 487 32.72 26.55 1.10
C LEU A 487 32.10 27.86 1.66
N LYS A 488 31.95 28.89 0.82
CA LYS A 488 31.45 30.20 1.27
C LYS A 488 29.94 30.19 1.40
N ARG A 489 29.44 30.64 2.56
CA ARG A 489 28.07 31.11 2.75
C ARG A 489 27.91 32.46 2.05
N VAL A 490 26.88 32.59 1.23
CA VAL A 490 26.56 33.82 0.48
C VAL A 490 25.11 34.19 0.77
N VAL A 491 24.88 35.42 1.21
CA VAL A 491 23.52 35.96 1.37
C VAL A 491 23.28 36.90 0.20
N HIS A 492 22.28 36.58 -0.61
CA HIS A 492 21.84 37.41 -1.72
C HIS A 492 20.70 38.29 -1.21
N LYS A 493 20.93 39.61 -1.23
CA LYS A 493 19.92 40.63 -0.89
C LYS A 493 19.21 41.10 -2.15
#